data_AF-A0A0F9CBC1-F1
#
_entry.id   AF-A0A0F9CBC1-F1
#
_cell.length_a   1.000
_cell.length_b   1.000
_cell.length_c   1.000
_cell.angle_alpha   90.00
_cell.angle_beta   90.00
_cell.angle_gamma   90.00
#
_symmetry.space_group_name_H-M   'P 1'
#
loop_
_entity.id
_entity.type
_entity.pdbx_description
1 polymer ?
#
loop_
_entity_poly.entity_id
_entity_poly.type
_entity_poly.pdbx_seq_one_letter_code
_entity_poly.pdbx_strand_id
1 'polypeptide(L)'
;MKSFAGYRFLLGPEQLLLSPGRRVSSPAEYLGWHVSVITNRGGDPWDSPEPTKARVNHGRWIADCVWCGTGMLTRPEWGVAYCGECGARYY
;
A
#
# COMPACT_ATOMS: atom_id res chain seq x y z
N MET A 1 39.27 1.01 8.36
CA MET A 1 38.39 0.10 7.58
C MET A 1 37.24 0.95 7.04
N LYS A 2 37.05 0.99 5.72
CA LYS A 2 36.10 1.90 5.07
C LYS A 2 34.69 1.33 5.19
N SER A 3 33.77 2.17 5.67
CA SER A 3 32.33 1.93 5.79
C SER A 3 31.72 1.55 4.42
N PHE A 4 30.97 0.46 4.37
CA PHE A 4 30.14 0.12 3.21
C PHE A 4 28.84 0.93 3.25
N ALA A 5 28.92 2.18 2.78
CA ALA A 5 27.75 2.96 2.40
C ALA A 5 27.36 2.60 0.95
N GLY A 6 26.50 1.60 0.78
CA GLY A 6 25.89 1.23 -0.51
C GLY A 6 24.87 0.15 -0.21
N TYR A 7 23.56 0.41 -0.27
CA TYR A 7 22.81 0.94 -1.42
C TYR A 7 21.79 2.00 -0.98
N ARG A 8 21.95 3.23 -1.45
CA ARG A 8 20.97 4.33 -1.32
C ARG A 8 20.42 4.65 -2.70
N PHE A 9 19.78 3.67 -3.33
CA PHE A 9 19.08 3.78 -4.62
C PHE A 9 17.87 2.85 -4.50
N LEU A 10 16.60 3.26 -4.59
CA LEU A 10 15.93 4.34 -5.32
C LEU A 10 14.69 4.82 -4.53
N LEU A 11 14.03 5.90 -5.00
CA LEU A 11 12.63 6.33 -4.74
C LEU A 11 12.43 7.48 -3.74
N GLY A 12 12.29 8.72 -4.25
CA GLY A 12 11.57 9.79 -3.54
C GLY A 12 10.09 9.86 -3.97
N PRO A 13 9.19 10.48 -3.19
CA PRO A 13 9.25 10.77 -1.75
C PRO A 13 8.52 9.66 -0.97
N GLU A 14 8.49 9.73 0.35
CA GLU A 14 7.88 8.78 1.32
C GLU A 14 6.35 8.59 1.20
N GLN A 15 5.77 8.93 0.05
CA GLN A 15 4.33 9.07 -0.13
C GLN A 15 3.81 8.13 -1.22
N LEU A 16 2.56 7.69 -1.09
CA LEU A 16 1.79 7.08 -2.16
C LEU A 16 0.85 8.12 -2.74
N LEU A 17 0.73 8.16 -4.07
CA LEU A 17 -0.29 8.94 -4.77
C LEU A 17 -1.41 7.98 -5.22
N LEU A 18 -2.49 7.97 -4.46
CA LEU A 18 -3.64 7.10 -4.64
C LEU A 18 -4.69 7.81 -5.49
N SER A 19 -5.45 7.07 -6.29
CA SER A 19 -6.59 7.63 -7.03
C SER A 19 -7.66 8.15 -6.04
N PRO A 20 -8.28 9.33 -6.26
CA PRO A 20 -8.20 10.22 -7.43
C PRO A 20 -7.18 11.39 -7.28
N GLY A 21 -6.05 11.17 -6.60
CA GLY A 21 -5.00 12.17 -6.37
C GLY A 21 -4.62 12.39 -4.90
N ARG A 22 -5.07 11.52 -4.00
CA ARG A 22 -4.77 11.61 -2.57
C ARG A 22 -3.32 11.19 -2.31
N ARG A 23 -2.55 12.04 -1.64
CA ARG A 23 -1.24 11.69 -1.10
C ARG A 23 -1.39 11.12 0.30
N VAL A 24 -0.70 10.03 0.60
CA VAL A 24 -0.56 9.46 1.94
C VAL A 24 0.91 9.19 2.23
N SER A 25 1.37 9.51 3.42
CA SER A 25 2.77 9.52 3.84
C SER A 25 3.06 8.62 5.04
N SER A 26 2.02 8.00 5.61
CA SER A 26 2.13 7.09 6.74
C SER A 26 1.12 5.94 6.65
N PRO A 27 1.34 4.83 7.37
CA PRO A 27 0.37 3.74 7.47
C PRO A 27 -1.00 4.20 7.98
N ALA A 28 -1.03 5.17 8.91
CA ALA A 28 -2.26 5.70 9.48
C ALA A 28 -3.07 6.52 8.47
N GLU A 29 -2.41 7.38 7.67
CA GLU A 29 -3.07 8.11 6.58
C GLU A 29 -3.58 7.16 5.50
N TYR A 30 -2.83 6.09 5.21
CA TYR A 30 -3.24 5.07 4.25
C TYR A 30 -4.48 4.29 4.73
N LEU A 31 -4.55 3.95 6.02
CA LEU A 31 -5.73 3.35 6.64
C LEU A 31 -6.93 4.31 6.59
N GLY A 32 -6.72 5.59 6.91
CA GLY A 32 -7.77 6.60 6.84
C GLY A 32 -8.33 6.77 5.43
N TRP A 33 -7.47 6.79 4.41
CA TRP A 33 -7.91 6.77 3.00
C TRP A 33 -8.71 5.51 2.69
N HIS A 34 -8.23 4.33 3.09
CA HIS A 34 -8.88 3.06 2.79
C HIS A 34 -10.29 3.00 3.39
N VAL A 35 -10.42 3.30 4.68
CA VAL A 35 -11.73 3.31 5.35
C VAL A 35 -12.67 4.29 4.65
N SER A 36 -12.19 5.50 4.33
CA SER A 36 -13.00 6.49 3.61
C SER A 36 -13.46 6.02 2.24
N VAL A 37 -12.60 5.38 1.44
CA VAL A 37 -12.96 4.90 0.09
C VAL A 37 -14.01 3.81 0.16
N ILE A 38 -13.85 2.84 1.06
CA ILE A 38 -14.73 1.67 1.14
C ILE A 38 -16.10 2.04 1.70
N THR A 39 -16.15 2.86 2.75
CA THR A 39 -17.43 3.32 3.32
C THR A 39 -18.20 4.21 2.35
N ASN A 40 -17.53 5.10 1.61
CA ASN A 40 -18.18 5.93 0.58
C ASN A 40 -18.77 5.12 -0.58
N ARG A 41 -18.32 3.87 -0.77
CA ARG A 41 -18.87 2.92 -1.75
C ARG A 41 -19.95 2.00 -1.15
N GLY A 42 -20.27 2.15 0.14
CA GLY A 42 -21.22 1.30 0.86
C GLY A 42 -20.68 -0.09 1.21
N GLY A 43 -19.36 -0.28 1.18
CA GLY A 43 -18.71 -1.51 1.63
C GLY A 43 -18.18 -1.42 3.05
N ASP A 44 -17.76 -2.56 3.59
CA ASP A 44 -17.14 -2.68 4.90
C ASP A 44 -15.69 -3.16 4.77
N PRO A 45 -14.70 -2.46 5.37
CA PRO A 45 -13.33 -2.95 5.46
C PRO A 45 -13.20 -4.24 6.27
N TRP A 46 -12.30 -5.14 5.87
CA TRP A 46 -12.11 -6.43 6.55
C TRP A 46 -10.66 -6.92 6.45
N ASP A 47 -10.26 -7.80 7.37
CA ASP A 47 -8.90 -8.35 7.45
C ASP A 47 -8.75 -9.62 6.63
N SER A 48 -7.83 -9.61 5.68
CA SER A 48 -7.45 -10.79 4.93
C SER A 48 -6.66 -11.75 5.84
N PRO A 49 -6.91 -13.06 5.77
CA PRO A 49 -6.08 -14.06 6.45
C PRO A 49 -4.72 -14.26 5.77
N GLU A 50 -4.57 -13.83 4.51
CA GLU A 50 -3.33 -13.91 3.75
C GLU A 50 -2.37 -12.76 4.11
N PRO A 51 -1.06 -13.01 4.20
CA PRO A 51 -0.08 -11.98 4.48
C PRO A 51 0.10 -11.03 3.28
N THR A 52 0.57 -9.81 3.55
CA THR A 52 0.95 -8.88 2.48
C THR A 52 2.16 -9.40 1.69
N LYS A 53 2.09 -9.34 0.35
CA LYS A 53 3.18 -9.69 -0.56
C LYS A 53 3.42 -8.56 -1.55
N ALA A 54 4.46 -7.75 -1.28
CA ALA A 54 4.82 -6.63 -2.13
C ALA A 54 5.88 -7.01 -3.18
N ARG A 55 5.77 -6.42 -4.37
CA ARG A 55 6.74 -6.53 -5.48
C ARG A 55 6.94 -5.17 -6.15
N VAL A 56 8.06 -5.00 -6.84
CA VAL A 56 8.31 -3.80 -7.64
C VAL A 56 7.68 -3.96 -9.03
N ASN A 57 6.89 -2.98 -9.44
CA ASN A 57 6.34 -2.86 -10.79
C ASN A 57 6.50 -1.42 -11.30
N HIS A 58 7.20 -1.24 -12.43
CA HIS A 58 7.53 0.08 -12.99
C HIS A 58 8.07 1.08 -11.95
N GLY A 59 8.97 0.62 -11.07
CA GLY A 59 9.58 1.45 -10.03
C GLY A 59 8.67 1.79 -8.84
N ARG A 60 7.51 1.13 -8.70
CA ARG A 60 6.59 1.30 -7.58
C ARG A 60 6.41 0.00 -6.83
N TRP A 61 6.25 0.07 -5.52
CA TRP A 61 5.86 -1.07 -4.71
C TRP A 61 4.36 -1.31 -4.82
N ILE A 62 3.99 -2.52 -5.23
CA ILE A 62 2.60 -2.95 -5.34
C ILE A 62 2.40 -4.30 -4.65
N ALA A 63 1.21 -4.50 -4.11
CA ALA A 63 0.70 -5.81 -3.67
C ALA A 63 -0.58 -6.12 -4.46
N ASP A 64 -0.78 -7.38 -4.80
CA ASP A 64 -1.98 -7.80 -5.54
C ASP A 64 -3.01 -8.33 -4.54
N CYS A 65 -4.25 -7.84 -4.63
CA CYS A 65 -5.33 -8.35 -3.78
C CYS A 65 -5.69 -9.76 -4.23
N VAL A 66 -5.55 -10.76 -3.35
CA VAL A 66 -5.83 -12.18 -3.69
C VAL A 66 -7.31 -12.44 -3.96
N TRP A 67 -8.19 -11.55 -3.49
CA TRP A 67 -9.65 -11.71 -3.58
C TRP A 67 -10.24 -11.13 -4.86
N CYS A 68 -9.84 -9.93 -5.25
CA CYS A 68 -10.41 -9.23 -6.42
C CYS A 68 -9.40 -8.97 -7.54
N GLY A 69 -8.12 -9.35 -7.36
CA GLY A 69 -7.06 -9.18 -8.35
C GLY A 69 -6.54 -7.75 -8.51
N THR A 70 -7.10 -6.77 -7.79
CA THR A 70 -6.68 -5.36 -7.91
C THR A 70 -5.28 -5.14 -7.35
N GLY A 71 -4.44 -4.42 -8.11
CA GLY A 71 -3.15 -3.94 -7.65
C GLY A 71 -3.27 -2.78 -6.66
N MET A 72 -2.62 -2.90 -5.51
CA MET A 72 -2.59 -1.92 -4.42
C MET A 72 -1.20 -1.30 -4.36
N LEU A 73 -1.11 0.03 -4.42
CA LEU A 73 0.14 0.73 -4.10
C LEU A 73 0.45 0.53 -2.61
N THR A 74 1.69 0.19 -2.27
CA THR A 74 2.10 -0.06 -0.87
C THR A 74 3.54 0.38 -0.64
N ARG A 75 4.03 0.20 0.60
CA ARG A 75 5.40 0.35 1.05
C ARG A 75 5.77 -0.88 1.87
N PRO A 76 6.82 -1.64 1.51
CA PRO A 76 7.24 -2.80 2.29
C PRO A 76 7.50 -2.46 3.77
N GLU A 77 8.08 -1.28 4.04
CA GLU A 77 8.39 -0.79 5.38
C GLU A 77 7.15 -0.49 6.24
N TRP A 78 5.96 -0.37 5.65
CA TRP A 78 4.72 -0.16 6.39
C TRP A 78 4.09 -1.46 6.89
N GLY A 79 4.46 -2.61 6.31
CA GLY A 79 3.90 -3.91 6.67
C GLY A 79 2.41 -4.04 6.37
N VAL A 80 1.81 -3.17 5.55
CA VAL A 80 0.37 -3.20 5.25
C VAL A 80 0.07 -2.92 3.78
N ALA A 81 -1.01 -3.51 3.28
CA ALA A 81 -1.60 -3.16 1.98
C ALA A 81 -3.12 -3.11 2.09
N TYR A 82 -3.75 -2.11 1.47
CA TYR A 82 -5.19 -1.89 1.57
C TYR A 82 -5.84 -1.81 0.19
N CYS A 83 -6.82 -2.68 -0.04
CA CYS A 83 -7.52 -2.76 -1.30
C CYS A 83 -8.64 -1.72 -1.37
N GLY A 84 -8.45 -0.67 -2.16
CA GLY A 84 -9.47 0.36 -2.38
C GLY A 84 -10.69 -0.10 -3.17
N GLU A 85 -10.72 -1.35 -3.65
CA GLU A 85 -11.84 -1.89 -4.44
C GLU A 85 -12.76 -2.79 -3.62
N CYS A 86 -12.22 -3.78 -2.90
CA CYS A 86 -13.02 -4.76 -2.14
C CYS A 86 -12.93 -4.64 -0.61
N GLY A 87 -12.07 -3.75 -0.09
CA GLY A 87 -11.95 -3.49 1.34
C GLY A 87 -11.03 -4.41 2.14
N ALA A 88 -10.33 -5.33 1.46
CA ALA A 88 -9.37 -6.22 2.09
C ALA A 88 -8.16 -5.47 2.66
N ARG A 89 -7.80 -5.77 3.91
CA ARG A 89 -6.60 -5.31 4.61
C ARG A 89 -5.61 -6.45 4.80
N TYR A 90 -4.36 -6.22 4.45
CA TYR A 90 -3.27 -7.18 4.61
C TYR A 90 -2.26 -6.63 5.61
N TYR A 91 -1.71 -7.54 6.42
CA TYR A 91 -0.68 -7.29 7.42
C TYR A 91 0.52 -8.23 7.21
#